data_AF-A0A939IRJ6-F1
#
_entry.id   AF-A0A939IRJ6-F1
#
_cell.length_a   1.000
_cell.length_b   1.000
_cell.length_c   1.000
_cell.angle_alpha   90.00
_cell.angle_beta   90.00
_cell.angle_gamma   90.00
#
_symmetry.space_group_name_H-M   'P 1'
#
loop_
_entity.id
_entity.type
_entity.pdbx_description
1 polymer ?
#
loop_
_entity_poly.entity_id
_entity_poly.type
_entity_poly.pdbx_seq_one_letter_code
_entity_poly.pdbx_strand_id
1 'polypeptide(L)'
;DRFLNQYDTIIIDEAHERSLNIDFILGYLKQLLPKRPDLKLIITSATIDPERFSRHFNDAPVIQVSGRTYPVEIRYRPLDEGEDDRDQIQGILDAVNELGRESHG
;
A
#
# COMPACT_ATOMS: atom_id res chain seq x y z
N ASP A 1 22.72 12.24 8.84
CA ASP A 1 23.59 11.76 7.77
C ASP A 1 22.92 12.03 6.43
N ARG A 2 23.51 12.87 5.57
CA ARG A 2 22.91 13.32 4.29
C ARG A 2 23.14 12.35 3.13
N PHE A 3 23.92 11.29 3.34
CA PHE A 3 24.17 10.29 2.31
C PHE A 3 23.57 8.93 2.65
N LEU A 4 22.98 8.78 3.85
CA LEU A 4 22.45 7.50 4.32
C LEU A 4 23.53 6.40 4.28
N ASN A 5 24.74 6.71 4.77
CA ASN A 5 25.92 5.84 4.72
C ASN A 5 25.76 4.59 5.60
N GLN A 6 24.82 4.60 6.53
CA GLN A 6 24.51 3.45 7.37
C GLN A 6 23.73 2.34 6.65
N TYR A 7 23.25 2.60 5.43
CA TYR A 7 22.40 1.70 4.67
C TYR A 7 23.02 1.38 3.31
N ASP A 8 23.01 0.10 2.96
CA ASP A 8 23.31 -0.37 1.60
C ASP A 8 22.03 -0.43 0.75
N THR A 9 20.87 -0.61 1.37
CA THR A 9 19.57 -0.80 0.69
C THR A 9 18.46 -0.06 1.44
N ILE A 10 17.57 0.59 0.69
CA ILE A 10 16.35 1.22 1.20
C ILE A 10 15.15 0.62 0.46
N ILE A 11 14.10 0.30 1.22
CA ILE A 11 12.82 -0.16 0.69
C ILE A 11 11.77 0.90 1.04
N ILE A 12 11.07 1.41 0.03
CA ILE A 12 9.91 2.29 0.21
C ILE A 12 8.67 1.46 -0.07
N ASP A 13 7.89 1.21 0.99
CA ASP A 13 6.66 0.46 0.90
C ASP A 13 5.43 1.33 0.68
N GLU A 14 4.42 0.74 0.06
CA GLU A 14 3.15 1.38 -0.29
C GLU A 14 3.30 2.77 -0.92
N ALA A 15 4.23 2.89 -1.87
CA ALA A 15 4.50 4.14 -2.56
C ALA A 15 3.27 4.70 -3.31
N HIS A 16 2.22 3.89 -3.44
CA HIS A 16 0.93 4.26 -3.99
C HIS A 16 0.08 5.17 -3.08
N GLU A 17 0.36 5.24 -1.77
CA GLU A 17 -0.39 6.10 -0.83
C GLU A 17 -0.14 7.60 -1.06
N ARG A 18 0.86 7.97 -1.87
CA ARG A 18 1.18 9.36 -2.25
C ARG A 18 1.21 10.33 -1.07
N SER A 19 1.75 9.89 0.07
CA SER A 19 1.96 10.78 1.20
C SER A 19 3.07 11.77 0.91
N LEU A 20 3.01 12.96 1.53
CA LEU A 20 4.04 13.98 1.38
C LEU A 20 5.43 13.47 1.77
N ASN A 21 5.50 12.58 2.75
CA ASN A 21 6.75 11.94 3.17
C ASN A 21 7.32 11.02 2.10
N ILE A 22 6.47 10.23 1.42
CA ILE A 22 6.86 9.36 0.31
C ILE A 22 7.36 10.22 -0.86
N ASP A 23 6.60 11.24 -1.27
CA ASP A 23 7.00 12.10 -2.38
C ASP A 23 8.34 12.82 -2.10
N PHE A 24 8.51 13.33 -0.88
CA PHE A 24 9.74 13.97 -0.45
C PHE A 24 10.92 13.01 -0.49
N ILE A 25 10.78 11.80 0.07
CA ILE A 25 11.88 10.84 0.13
C ILE A 25 12.25 10.31 -1.25
N LEU A 26 11.28 10.09 -2.14
CA LEU A 26 11.53 9.70 -3.53
C LEU A 26 12.29 10.79 -4.29
N GLY A 27 11.89 12.05 -4.14
CA GLY A 27 12.60 13.19 -4.74
C GLY A 27 14.04 13.33 -4.22
N TYR A 28 14.25 13.13 -2.92
CA TYR A 28 15.57 13.12 -2.31
C TYR A 28 16.44 11.95 -2.81
N LEU A 29 15.89 10.73 -2.83
CA LEU A 29 16.58 9.53 -3.29
C LEU A 29 16.95 9.61 -4.78
N LYS A 30 16.10 10.20 -5.62
CA LYS A 30 16.40 10.46 -7.02
C LYS A 30 17.68 11.29 -7.21
N GLN A 31 17.94 12.24 -6.31
CA GLN A 31 19.16 13.05 -6.31
C GLN A 31 20.36 12.34 -5.66
N LEU A 32 20.11 11.45 -4.71
CA LEU A 32 21.14 10.73 -3.96
C LEU A 32 21.75 9.57 -4.76
N LEU A 33 20.93 8.78 -5.47
CA LEU A 33 21.37 7.58 -6.18
C LEU A 33 22.55 7.82 -7.15
N PRO A 34 22.60 8.92 -7.94
CA PRO A 34 23.77 9.20 -8.79
C PRO A 34 25.06 9.48 -8.00
N LYS A 35 24.96 9.93 -6.73
CA LYS A 35 26.10 10.23 -5.84
C LYS A 35 26.50 9.03 -4.99
N ARG A 36 25.60 8.07 -4.80
CA ARG A 36 25.78 6.81 -4.06
C ARG A 36 25.38 5.64 -4.96
N PRO A 37 26.20 5.30 -5.98
CA PRO A 37 25.90 4.20 -6.89
C PRO A 37 25.87 2.83 -6.22
N ASP A 38 26.40 2.72 -5.00
CA ASP A 38 26.37 1.56 -4.13
C ASP A 38 25.04 1.38 -3.38
N LEU A 39 24.24 2.46 -3.23
CA LEU A 39 22.95 2.43 -2.53
C LEU A 39 21.87 1.83 -3.43
N LYS A 40 21.19 0.78 -2.95
CA LYS A 40 20.08 0.13 -3.63
C LYS A 40 18.74 0.71 -3.17
N LEU A 41 17.81 0.89 -4.10
CA LEU A 41 16.44 1.32 -3.83
C LEU A 41 15.45 0.30 -4.37
N ILE A 42 14.54 -0.14 -3.53
CA ILE A 42 13.37 -0.96 -3.90
C ILE A 42 12.11 -0.14 -3.58
N ILE A 43 11.17 -0.09 -4.51
CA ILE A 43 9.88 0.57 -4.34
C ILE A 43 8.80 -0.49 -4.51
N THR A 44 7.94 -0.66 -3.52
CA THR A 44 6.80 -1.57 -3.57
C THR A 44 5.49 -0.79 -3.66
N SER A 45 4.52 -1.37 -4.37
CA SER A 45 3.20 -0.77 -4.63
C SER A 45 2.19 -1.88 -4.93
N ALA A 46 1.03 -1.84 -4.26
CA ALA A 46 -0.11 -2.71 -4.56
C ALA A 46 -0.93 -2.28 -5.81
N THR A 47 -0.60 -1.14 -6.44
CA THR A 47 -1.39 -0.58 -7.54
C THR A 47 -0.84 -0.89 -8.94
N ILE A 48 -1.68 -0.69 -9.95
CA ILE A 48 -1.44 -1.09 -11.34
C ILE A 48 -0.52 -0.17 -12.15
N ASP A 49 -0.07 0.96 -11.60
CA ASP A 49 0.76 1.95 -12.34
C ASP A 49 2.20 2.05 -11.80
N PRO A 50 2.98 0.94 -11.74
CA PRO A 50 4.41 0.98 -11.37
C PRO A 50 5.26 1.73 -12.40
N GLU A 51 4.73 1.90 -13.61
CA GLU A 51 5.37 2.56 -14.75
C GLU A 51 5.72 4.02 -14.47
N ARG A 52 4.94 4.72 -13.64
CA ARG A 52 5.29 6.09 -13.21
C ARG A 52 6.58 6.12 -12.40
N PHE A 53 6.75 5.17 -11.47
CA PHE A 53 7.96 5.07 -10.67
C PHE A 53 9.15 4.66 -11.54
N SER A 54 8.96 3.67 -12.42
CA SER A 54 9.99 3.25 -13.38
C SER A 54 10.54 4.44 -14.16
N ARG A 55 9.67 5.22 -14.83
CA ARG A 55 10.07 6.42 -15.58
C ARG A 55 10.76 7.46 -14.69
N HIS A 56 10.26 7.69 -13.48
CA HIS A 56 10.88 8.61 -12.54
C HIS A 56 12.32 8.17 -12.19
N PHE A 57 12.59 6.87 -12.13
CA PHE A 57 13.89 6.29 -11.78
C PHE A 57 14.68 5.76 -12.99
N ASN A 58 14.61 6.47 -14.13
CA ASN A 58 15.36 6.15 -15.36
C ASN A 58 15.00 4.79 -15.96
N ASP A 59 13.71 4.54 -16.14
CA ASP A 59 13.15 3.29 -16.67
C ASP A 59 13.60 2.07 -15.86
N ALA A 60 13.56 2.21 -14.53
CA ALA A 60 13.95 1.17 -13.59
C ALA A 60 13.15 -0.13 -13.84
N PRO A 61 13.77 -1.32 -13.72
CA PRO A 61 13.07 -2.59 -13.95
C PRO A 61 11.85 -2.75 -13.04
N VAL A 62 10.73 -3.18 -13.64
CA VAL A 62 9.49 -3.47 -12.93
C VAL A 62 9.34 -4.98 -12.78
N ILE A 63 9.12 -5.44 -11.55
CA ILE A 63 8.80 -6.84 -11.23
C ILE A 63 7.36 -6.89 -10.77
N GLN A 64 6.53 -7.68 -11.46
CA GLN A 64 5.14 -7.90 -11.08
C GLN A 64 4.96 -9.30 -10.54
N VAL A 65 4.36 -9.38 -9.35
CA VAL A 65 4.01 -10.65 -8.71
C VAL A 65 2.50 -10.79 -8.77
N SER A 66 1.99 -11.85 -9.40
CA SER A 66 0.56 -12.13 -9.42
C SER A 66 0.12 -12.66 -8.05
N GLY A 67 -0.79 -11.92 -7.41
CA GLY A 67 -1.50 -12.44 -6.24
C GLY A 67 -2.40 -13.60 -6.64
N ARG A 68 -2.52 -14.61 -5.78
CA ARG A 68 -3.61 -15.59 -5.89
C ARG A 68 -4.82 -14.99 -5.17
N THR A 69 -5.81 -14.56 -5.93
CA THR A 69 -7.11 -14.19 -5.36
C THR A 69 -7.92 -15.46 -5.20
N TYR A 70 -8.29 -15.78 -3.96
CA TYR A 70 -9.39 -16.69 -3.72
C TYR A 70 -10.70 -15.96 -4.02
N PRO A 71 -11.77 -16.65 -4.46
CA PRO A 71 -13.06 -16.01 -4.64
C PRO A 71 -13.49 -15.33 -3.33
N VAL A 72 -13.82 -14.05 -3.41
CA VAL A 72 -14.32 -13.27 -2.29
C VAL A 72 -15.81 -13.03 -2.53
N GLU A 73 -16.63 -13.34 -1.53
CA GLU A 73 -18.03 -12.96 -1.50
C GLU A 73 -18.17 -11.55 -0.93
N ILE A 74 -18.88 -10.66 -1.63
CA ILE A 74 -19.17 -9.29 -1.15
C ILE A 74 -20.63 -9.25 -0.71
N ARG A 75 -20.87 -8.95 0.56
CA ARG A 75 -22.21 -8.72 1.12
C ARG A 75 -22.33 -7.28 1.60
N TYR A 76 -23.43 -6.63 1.26
CA TYR A 76 -23.74 -5.26 1.69
C TYR A 76 -24.90 -5.28 2.68
N ARG A 77 -24.74 -4.59 3.81
CA ARG A 77 -25.78 -4.39 4.82
C ARG A 77 -25.95 -2.88 5.02
N PRO A 78 -27.08 -2.28 4.59
CA PRO A 78 -27.34 -0.87 4.87
C PRO A 78 -27.54 -0.65 6.38
N LEU A 79 -27.04 0.48 6.87
CA LEU A 79 -27.47 1.04 8.17
C LEU A 79 -28.74 1.85 7.93
N ASP A 80 -29.67 1.85 8.87
CA ASP A 80 -30.89 2.65 8.72
C ASP A 80 -30.54 4.15 8.78
N GLU A 81 -31.18 4.95 7.92
CA GLU A 81 -30.93 6.40 7.79
C GLU A 81 -31.48 7.16 9.03
N GLY A 82 -30.76 7.10 10.15
CA GLY A 82 -31.14 7.75 11.40
C GLY A 82 -30.36 7.31 12.65
N GLU A 83 -29.41 6.39 12.49
CA GLU A 83 -28.66 5.74 13.57
C GLU A 83 -27.44 6.57 14.04
N ASP A 84 -27.23 6.66 15.36
CA ASP A 84 -26.10 7.37 16.01
C ASP A 84 -24.79 6.59 15.81
N ASP A 85 -23.61 7.18 16.06
CA ASP A 85 -22.30 6.49 15.90
C ASP A 85 -22.22 5.18 16.71
N ARG A 86 -23.00 5.08 17.80
CA ARG A 86 -23.15 3.87 18.62
C ARG A 86 -23.86 2.73 17.90
N ASP A 87 -24.83 3.06 17.05
CA ASP A 87 -25.62 2.10 16.28
C ASP A 87 -24.80 1.54 15.10
N GLN A 88 -23.92 2.35 14.50
CA GLN A 88 -22.97 1.87 13.49
C GLN A 88 -22.02 0.80 14.03
N ILE A 89 -21.44 0.99 15.22
CA ILE A 89 -20.57 -0.01 15.86
C ILE A 89 -21.36 -1.30 16.10
N GLN A 90 -22.61 -1.20 16.57
CA GLN A 90 -23.47 -2.35 16.79
C GLN A 90 -23.80 -3.08 15.47
N GLY A 91 -24.11 -2.35 14.40
CA GLY A 91 -24.35 -2.92 13.07
C GLY A 91 -23.14 -3.68 12.51
N ILE A 92 -21.91 -3.18 12.75
CA ILE A 92 -20.66 -3.88 12.41
C ILE A 92 -20.54 -5.18 13.23
N LEU A 93 -20.76 -5.12 14.54
CA LEU A 93 -20.68 -6.30 15.42
C LEU A 93 -21.71 -7.37 15.04
N ASP A 94 -22.94 -6.96 14.71
CA ASP A 94 -24.00 -7.87 14.29
C ASP A 94 -23.64 -8.58 12.97
N ALA A 95 -23.11 -7.85 11.99
CA ALA A 95 -22.66 -8.42 10.72
C ALA A 95 -21.52 -9.44 10.92
N VAL A 96 -20.56 -9.14 11.80
CA VAL A 96 -19.45 -10.05 12.13
C VAL A 96 -19.97 -11.30 12.87
N ASN A 97 -20.89 -11.14 13.82
CA ASN A 97 -21.49 -12.25 14.56
C ASN A 97 -22.33 -13.17 13.67
N GLU A 98 -23.07 -12.60 12.72
CA GLU A 98 -23.82 -13.35 11.72
C GLU A 98 -22.88 -14.19 10.85
N LEU A 99 -21.85 -13.57 10.28
CA LEU A 99 -20.83 -14.27 9.49
C LEU A 99 -20.12 -15.37 10.29
N GLY A 100 -19.82 -15.12 11.57
CA GLY A 100 -19.18 -16.11 12.44
C GLY A 100 -20.06 -17.33 12.77
N ARG A 101 -21.38 -17.23 12.59
CA ARG A 101 -22.32 -18.35 12.78
C ARG A 101 -22.53 -19.18 11.52
N GLU A 102 -22.16 -18.65 10.36
CA GLU A 102 -22.15 -19.43 9.12
C GLU A 102 -21.00 -20.44 9.20
N SER A 103 -21.33 -21.73 9.13
CA SER A 103 -20.31 -22.77 8.99
C SER A 103 -19.49 -22.52 7.74
N HIS A 104 -18.17 -22.74 7.81
CA HIS A 104 -17.29 -22.64 6.65
C HIS A 104 -17.89 -23.53 5.55
N GLY A 105 -18.26 -22.92 4.42
CA GLY A 105 -18.66 -23.66 3.22
C GLY A 105 -17.57 -24.65 2.79
#